data_AF-A0A6M8HZM9-F1
#
_entry.id   AF-A0A6M8HZM9-F1
#
_cell.length_a   1.000
_cell.length_b   1.000
_cell.length_c   1.000
_cell.angle_alpha   90.00
_cell.angle_beta   90.00
_cell.angle_gamma   90.00
#
_symmetry.space_group_name_H-M   'P 1'
#
loop_
_entity.id
_entity.type
_entity.pdbx_description
1 polymer ?
#
loop_
_entity_poly.entity_id
_entity_poly.type
_entity_poly.pdbx_seq_one_letter_code
_entity_poly.pdbx_strand_id
1 'polypeptide(L)'
;MRHSCTVQVFTLALLALSAPVSAQPVPPEAQRTVEFYVQHPALRSRVNSACLNDPGHLRNAADCWNAHRADLVASARQTHELAGDSSDPRTPAYWTKRPNERRFTLNLCSHMTPEHARADPACAPAASSIVAEQQAATH
;
A
#
# COMPACT_ATOMS: atom_id res chain seq x y z
N MET A 1 69.32 46.35 -26.35
CA MET A 1 69.43 45.03 -25.68
C MET A 1 68.01 44.47 -25.61
N ARG A 2 67.62 43.63 -26.57
CA ARG A 2 67.66 42.16 -26.55
C ARG A 2 66.54 41.53 -25.67
N HIS A 3 65.56 40.92 -26.37
CA HIS A 3 64.79 39.69 -26.05
C HIS A 3 63.68 39.82 -24.98
N SER A 4 62.49 39.22 -25.05
CA SER A 4 61.78 38.38 -26.04
C SER A 4 60.41 38.00 -25.42
N CYS A 5 59.42 37.71 -26.29
CA CYS A 5 58.36 36.68 -26.12
C CYS A 5 57.25 36.95 -25.06
N THR A 6 55.95 36.67 -25.23
CA THR A 6 55.25 35.71 -26.11
C THR A 6 53.71 35.84 -25.94
N VAL A 7 52.95 35.41 -26.98
CA VAL A 7 51.64 34.70 -26.95
C VAL A 7 50.38 35.55 -26.68
N GLN A 8 49.65 36.05 -27.69
CA GLN A 8 48.57 35.40 -28.48
C GLN A 8 47.54 34.63 -27.64
N VAL A 9 46.23 34.92 -27.78
CA VAL A 9 45.17 33.93 -28.10
C VAL A 9 43.86 34.68 -28.42
N PHE A 10 43.38 34.48 -29.65
CA PHE A 10 42.04 34.80 -30.15
C PHE A 10 40.97 34.05 -29.35
N THR A 11 39.94 34.74 -28.85
CA THR A 11 38.73 34.09 -28.34
C THR A 11 37.57 34.27 -29.31
N LEU A 12 37.21 33.15 -29.93
CA LEU A 12 36.16 32.95 -30.92
C LEU A 12 34.88 32.44 -30.25
N ALA A 13 33.77 32.71 -30.93
CA ALA A 13 32.53 31.94 -30.96
C ALA A 13 31.46 32.20 -29.88
N LEU A 14 30.43 32.93 -30.34
CA LEU A 14 29.08 32.94 -29.81
C LEU A 14 28.52 31.51 -29.68
N LEU A 15 28.15 31.12 -28.46
CA LEU A 15 27.23 30.02 -28.20
C LEU A 15 25.85 30.62 -27.93
N ALA A 16 24.99 30.59 -28.94
CA ALA A 16 23.56 30.80 -28.80
C ALA A 16 22.97 29.62 -28.00
N LEU A 17 22.68 29.84 -26.72
CA LEU A 17 21.87 28.92 -25.93
C LEU A 17 20.42 29.01 -26.41
N SER A 18 20.03 28.07 -27.26
CA SER A 18 18.64 27.75 -27.55
C SER A 18 17.98 27.05 -26.35
N ALA A 19 17.27 27.81 -25.53
CA ALA A 19 16.07 27.30 -24.84
C ALA A 19 14.86 27.62 -25.74
N PRO A 20 13.71 26.89 -25.71
CA PRO A 20 13.26 25.94 -24.69
C PRO A 20 12.61 24.65 -25.25
N VAL A 21 12.72 23.52 -24.56
CA VAL A 21 11.66 22.49 -24.57
C VAL A 21 11.48 22.00 -23.15
N SER A 22 10.76 22.78 -22.35
CA SER A 22 10.12 22.27 -21.15
C SER A 22 8.72 21.83 -21.57
N ALA A 23 8.60 20.57 -22.00
CA ALA A 23 7.31 19.91 -22.08
C ALA A 23 6.82 19.62 -20.65
N GLN A 24 6.07 20.55 -20.07
CA GLN A 24 5.18 20.30 -18.94
C GLN A 24 3.86 20.99 -19.29
N PRO A 25 2.74 20.26 -19.37
CA PRO A 25 2.13 19.70 -18.16
C PRO A 25 1.48 18.30 -18.36
N VAL A 26 1.67 17.40 -17.40
CA VAL A 26 0.68 16.35 -17.12
C VAL A 26 -0.18 16.86 -15.96
N PRO A 27 -1.43 17.27 -16.18
CA PRO A 27 -2.38 17.56 -15.10
C PRO A 27 -2.66 16.29 -14.28
N PRO A 28 -3.07 16.43 -13.01
CA PRO A 28 -2.69 15.55 -11.90
C PRO A 28 -3.50 14.26 -11.85
N GLU A 29 -3.20 13.29 -12.72
CA GLU A 29 -3.85 11.98 -12.68
C GLU A 29 -2.94 10.88 -12.14
N ALA A 30 -2.42 11.16 -10.94
CA ALA A 30 -2.07 10.16 -9.92
C ALA A 30 -1.92 10.91 -8.58
N GLN A 31 -3.00 11.50 -8.05
CA GLN A 31 -2.90 12.23 -6.77
C GLN A 31 -2.36 11.35 -5.63
N ARG A 32 -2.54 10.02 -5.71
CA ARG A 32 -2.00 9.05 -4.76
C ARG A 32 -1.51 7.81 -5.50
N THR A 33 -0.25 7.41 -5.25
CA THR A 33 0.39 6.24 -5.88
C THR A 33 0.04 4.94 -5.16
N VAL A 34 0.42 3.79 -5.73
CA VAL A 34 0.33 2.49 -5.05
C VAL A 34 1.06 2.52 -3.71
N GLU A 35 2.30 3.01 -3.69
CA GLU A 35 3.12 3.06 -2.47
C GLU A 35 2.49 3.96 -1.39
N PHE A 36 1.87 5.07 -1.80
CA PHE A 36 1.10 5.90 -0.88
C PHE A 36 -0.03 5.08 -0.22
N TYR A 37 -0.82 4.32 -0.97
CA TYR A 37 -1.90 3.49 -0.42
C TYR A 37 -1.42 2.30 0.40
N VAL A 38 -0.23 1.77 0.11
CA VAL A 38 0.40 0.73 0.94
C VAL A 38 0.67 1.28 2.35
N GLN A 39 1.17 2.51 2.45
CA GLN A 39 1.47 3.18 3.72
C GLN A 39 0.22 3.71 4.45
N HIS A 40 -0.91 3.82 3.75
CA HIS A 40 -2.17 4.37 4.31
C HIS A 40 -3.32 3.34 4.23
N PRO A 41 -3.26 2.23 5.00
CA PRO A 41 -4.21 1.11 4.87
C PRO A 41 -5.66 1.50 5.15
N ALA A 42 -5.91 2.42 6.09
CA ALA A 42 -7.26 2.91 6.38
C ALA A 42 -7.86 3.70 5.20
N LEU A 43 -7.06 4.56 4.56
CA LEU A 43 -7.50 5.31 3.38
C LEU A 43 -7.66 4.38 2.17
N ARG A 44 -6.74 3.43 1.97
CA ARG A 44 -6.86 2.37 0.95
C ARG A 44 -8.18 1.62 1.08
N SER A 45 -8.51 1.14 2.28
CA SER A 45 -9.77 0.42 2.55
C SER A 45 -11.00 1.28 2.23
N ARG A 46 -10.99 2.57 2.57
CA ARG A 46 -12.10 3.48 2.26
C ARG A 46 -12.26 3.71 0.76
N VAL A 47 -11.16 3.95 0.04
CA VAL A 47 -11.18 4.14 -1.41
C VAL A 47 -11.67 2.87 -2.10
N ASN A 48 -11.13 1.69 -1.77
CA ASN A 48 -11.59 0.43 -2.35
C ASN A 48 -13.08 0.19 -2.11
N SER A 49 -13.60 0.53 -0.92
CA SER A 49 -15.04 0.44 -0.63
C SER A 49 -15.87 1.41 -1.50
N ALA A 50 -15.41 2.66 -1.67
CA ALA A 50 -16.08 3.62 -2.54
C ALA A 50 -16.10 3.14 -4.01
N CYS A 51 -14.98 2.59 -4.49
CA CYS A 51 -14.87 2.04 -5.84
C CYS A 51 -15.80 0.85 -6.09
N LEU A 52 -16.00 -0.03 -5.09
CA LEU A 52 -16.94 -1.15 -5.18
C LEU A 52 -18.40 -0.68 -5.20
N ASN A 53 -18.73 0.39 -4.47
CA ASN A 53 -20.10 0.91 -4.38
C ASN A 53 -20.50 1.78 -5.58
N ASP A 54 -19.53 2.32 -6.33
CA ASP A 54 -19.78 3.10 -7.54
C ASP A 54 -18.88 2.63 -8.71
N PRO A 55 -19.10 1.40 -9.22
CA PRO A 55 -18.31 0.87 -10.32
C PRO A 55 -18.63 1.56 -11.66
N GLY A 56 -19.71 2.35 -11.73
CA GLY A 56 -20.08 3.08 -12.93
C GLY A 56 -19.20 4.30 -13.14
N HIS A 57 -19.04 5.13 -12.10
CA HIS A 57 -18.29 6.38 -12.21
C HIS A 57 -16.81 6.23 -11.82
N LEU A 58 -16.47 5.33 -10.91
CA LEU A 58 -15.13 5.29 -10.31
C LEU A 58 -14.23 4.16 -10.82
N ARG A 59 -14.76 3.16 -11.55
CA ARG A 59 -14.01 1.94 -11.91
C ARG A 59 -12.71 2.19 -12.70
N ASN A 60 -12.64 3.29 -13.46
CA ASN A 60 -11.45 3.65 -14.22
C ASN A 60 -10.59 4.75 -13.57
N ALA A 61 -10.99 5.25 -12.39
CA ALA A 61 -10.24 6.28 -11.69
C ALA A 61 -8.87 5.75 -11.24
N ALA A 62 -7.81 6.54 -11.42
CA ALA A 62 -6.45 6.18 -11.02
C ALA A 62 -6.36 5.80 -9.52
N ASP A 63 -7.15 6.45 -8.67
CA ASP A 63 -7.24 6.15 -7.24
C ASP A 63 -7.74 4.72 -6.97
N CYS A 64 -8.77 4.26 -7.71
CA CYS A 64 -9.29 2.91 -7.57
C CYS A 64 -8.26 1.86 -8.02
N TRP A 65 -7.57 2.11 -9.15
CA TRP A 65 -6.51 1.22 -9.62
C TRP A 65 -5.33 1.15 -8.64
N ASN A 66 -4.88 2.30 -8.13
CA ASN A 66 -3.74 2.35 -7.23
C ASN A 66 -4.07 1.76 -5.86
N ALA A 67 -5.27 2.02 -5.33
CA ALA A 67 -5.72 1.44 -4.07
C ALA A 67 -5.91 -0.09 -4.18
N HIS A 68 -6.43 -0.58 -5.31
CA HIS A 68 -6.55 -2.02 -5.56
C HIS A 68 -5.18 -2.71 -5.71
N ARG A 69 -4.26 -2.12 -6.50
CA ARG A 69 -2.89 -2.65 -6.61
C ARG A 69 -2.16 -2.64 -5.27
N ALA A 70 -2.42 -1.64 -4.42
CA ALA A 70 -1.84 -1.59 -3.09
C ALA A 70 -2.35 -2.71 -2.16
N ASP A 71 -3.60 -3.16 -2.32
CA ASP A 71 -4.10 -4.36 -1.62
C ASP A 71 -3.33 -5.61 -2.05
N LEU A 72 -3.05 -5.75 -3.35
CA LEU A 72 -2.23 -6.87 -3.86
C LEU A 72 -0.80 -6.84 -3.31
N VAL A 73 -0.16 -5.67 -3.28
CA VAL A 73 1.18 -5.52 -2.70
C VAL A 73 1.18 -5.84 -1.21
N ALA A 74 0.19 -5.35 -0.45
CA ALA A 74 0.08 -5.63 0.97
C ALA A 74 -0.18 -7.12 1.24
N SER A 75 -1.03 -7.78 0.45
CA SER A 75 -1.29 -9.21 0.55
C SER A 75 -0.06 -10.05 0.20
N ALA A 76 0.71 -9.65 -0.81
CA ALA A 76 1.96 -10.31 -1.15
C ALA A 76 2.98 -10.19 -0.01
N ARG A 77 3.15 -8.99 0.58
CA ARG A 77 4.02 -8.78 1.74
C ARG A 77 3.61 -9.66 2.92
N GLN A 78 2.32 -9.68 3.26
CA GLN A 78 1.80 -10.52 4.33
C GLN A 78 2.05 -12.02 4.06
N THR A 79 1.84 -12.48 2.82
CA THR A 79 2.15 -13.87 2.43
C THR A 79 3.63 -14.21 2.62
N HIS A 80 4.52 -13.29 2.24
CA HIS A 80 5.95 -13.47 2.44
C HIS A 80 6.34 -13.47 3.92
N GLU A 81 5.76 -12.60 4.74
CA GLU A 81 6.00 -12.54 6.19
C GLU A 81 5.52 -13.80 6.92
N LEU A 82 4.44 -14.41 6.42
CA LEU A 82 3.86 -15.64 6.98
C LEU A 82 4.43 -16.92 6.34
N ALA A 83 5.39 -16.80 5.42
CA ALA A 83 5.96 -17.96 4.75
C ALA A 83 6.59 -18.94 5.77
N GLY A 84 6.10 -20.18 5.78
CA GLY A 84 6.55 -21.21 6.71
C GLY A 84 5.91 -21.16 8.11
N ASP A 85 4.96 -20.27 8.36
CA ASP A 85 4.19 -20.29 9.62
C ASP A 85 3.23 -21.49 9.65
N SER A 86 3.51 -22.42 10.56
CA SER A 86 2.74 -23.65 10.80
C SER A 86 1.80 -23.56 12.01
N SER A 87 1.52 -22.35 12.51
CA SER A 87 0.58 -22.15 13.62
C SER A 87 -0.82 -22.69 13.31
N ASP A 88 -1.46 -23.28 14.33
CA ASP A 88 -2.79 -23.89 14.20
C ASP A 88 -3.89 -22.80 14.16
N PRO A 89 -4.74 -22.73 13.11
CA PRO A 89 -5.86 -21.78 13.00
C PRO A 89 -6.88 -21.83 14.14
N ARG A 90 -6.86 -22.88 14.96
CA ARG A 90 -7.70 -23.01 16.15
C ARG A 90 -7.14 -22.31 17.38
N THR A 91 -6.01 -21.61 17.24
CA THR A 91 -5.35 -20.91 18.34
C THR A 91 -5.38 -19.39 18.14
N PRO A 92 -5.49 -18.58 19.21
CA PRO A 92 -5.44 -17.13 19.09
C PRO A 92 -4.13 -16.62 18.47
N ALA A 93 -3.01 -17.32 18.73
CA ALA A 93 -1.68 -16.97 18.23
C ALA A 93 -1.61 -16.96 16.69
N TYR A 94 -2.33 -17.86 16.02
CA TYR A 94 -2.45 -17.86 14.56
C TYR A 94 -3.08 -16.55 14.05
N TRP A 95 -4.14 -16.10 14.71
CA TRP A 95 -4.93 -14.94 14.29
C TRP A 95 -4.26 -13.60 14.61
N THR A 96 -3.47 -13.51 15.68
CA THR A 96 -2.69 -12.29 16.01
C THR A 96 -1.72 -11.91 14.88
N LYS A 97 -1.13 -12.90 14.20
CA LYS A 97 -0.24 -12.67 13.05
C LYS A 97 -0.98 -12.37 11.74
N ARG A 98 -2.30 -12.55 11.71
CA ARG A 98 -3.14 -12.50 10.50
C ARG A 98 -4.30 -11.51 10.65
N PRO A 99 -4.03 -10.22 10.90
CA PRO A 99 -5.09 -9.26 11.24
C PRO A 99 -6.15 -9.09 10.13
N ASN A 100 -5.76 -9.22 8.86
CA ASN A 100 -6.68 -9.14 7.72
C ASN A 100 -7.60 -10.36 7.63
N GLU A 101 -7.05 -11.57 7.71
CA GLU A 101 -7.83 -12.82 7.67
C GLU A 101 -8.71 -12.95 8.92
N ARG A 102 -8.21 -12.52 10.09
CA ARG A 102 -8.99 -12.42 11.31
C ARG A 102 -10.19 -11.51 11.14
N ARG A 103 -9.99 -10.30 10.58
CA ARG A 103 -11.10 -9.34 10.33
C ARG A 103 -12.15 -9.94 9.39
N PHE A 104 -11.72 -10.58 8.31
CA PHE A 104 -12.64 -11.26 7.39
C PHE A 104 -13.41 -12.39 8.09
N THR A 105 -12.71 -13.22 8.86
CA THR A 105 -13.30 -14.32 9.63
C THR A 105 -14.34 -13.81 10.62
N LEU A 106 -14.02 -12.78 11.39
CA LEU A 106 -14.95 -12.18 12.34
C LEU A 106 -16.18 -11.57 11.67
N ASN A 107 -16.01 -10.96 10.48
CA ASN A 107 -17.14 -10.51 9.68
C ASN A 107 -18.01 -11.67 9.20
N LEU A 108 -17.41 -12.80 8.77
CA LEU A 108 -18.17 -13.98 8.41
C LEU A 108 -18.94 -14.53 9.62
N CYS A 109 -18.28 -14.67 10.76
CA CYS A 109 -18.87 -15.15 12.02
C CYS A 109 -20.03 -14.29 12.50
N SER A 110 -19.99 -12.95 12.31
CA SER A 110 -21.08 -12.06 12.73
C SER A 110 -22.37 -12.22 11.91
N HIS A 111 -22.27 -12.82 10.73
CA HIS A 111 -23.43 -13.16 9.89
C HIS A 111 -23.94 -14.59 10.11
N MET A 112 -23.29 -15.39 10.95
CA MET A 112 -23.73 -16.74 11.30
C MET A 112 -24.77 -16.72 12.43
N THR A 113 -25.59 -17.77 12.50
CA THR A 113 -26.37 -18.02 13.71
C THR A 113 -25.43 -18.31 14.89
N PRO A 114 -25.82 -18.04 16.15
CA PRO A 114 -24.99 -18.33 17.31
C PRO A 114 -24.55 -19.79 17.43
N GLU A 115 -25.38 -20.74 16.98
CA GLU A 115 -25.04 -22.16 16.99
C GLU A 115 -23.91 -22.49 16.00
N HIS A 116 -24.06 -22.09 14.74
CA HIS A 116 -23.01 -22.24 13.73
C HIS A 116 -21.72 -21.52 14.14
N ALA A 117 -21.79 -20.30 14.66
CA ALA A 117 -20.60 -19.56 15.11
C ALA A 117 -19.86 -20.26 16.27
N ARG A 118 -20.56 -21.01 17.12
CA ARG A 118 -19.93 -21.83 18.18
C ARG A 118 -19.32 -23.12 17.64
N ALA A 119 -19.91 -23.69 16.60
CA ALA A 119 -19.41 -24.91 15.97
C ALA A 119 -18.19 -24.65 15.06
N ASP A 120 -18.09 -23.44 14.50
CA ASP A 120 -16.96 -23.03 13.66
C ASP A 120 -15.67 -22.90 14.50
N PRO A 121 -14.60 -23.64 14.14
CA PRO A 121 -13.38 -23.69 14.93
C PRO A 121 -12.53 -22.41 14.85
N ALA A 122 -12.84 -21.49 13.93
CA ALA A 122 -12.11 -20.24 13.73
C ALA A 122 -12.73 -19.06 14.50
N CYS A 123 -14.05 -19.04 14.70
CA CYS A 123 -14.74 -17.88 15.27
C CYS A 123 -14.26 -17.50 16.69
N ALA A 124 -14.20 -18.46 17.63
CA ALA A 124 -13.78 -18.17 19.00
C ALA A 124 -12.27 -17.84 19.14
N PRO A 125 -11.35 -18.57 18.48
CA PRO A 125 -9.93 -18.20 18.46
C PRO A 125 -9.66 -16.84 17.80
N ALA A 126 -10.36 -16.50 16.72
CA ALA A 126 -10.24 -15.20 16.07
C ALA A 126 -10.67 -14.06 17.00
N ALA A 127 -11.80 -14.21 17.70
CA ALA A 127 -12.32 -13.19 18.62
C ALA A 127 -11.38 -12.98 19.82
N SER A 128 -10.92 -14.07 20.44
CA SER A 128 -10.03 -14.01 21.61
C SER A 128 -8.66 -13.41 21.30
N SER A 129 -8.18 -13.50 20.05
CA SER A 129 -6.91 -12.87 19.65
C SER A 129 -6.93 -11.33 19.68
N ILE A 130 -8.11 -10.68 19.62
CA ILE A 130 -8.23 -9.22 19.79
C ILE A 130 -7.84 -8.82 21.21
N VAL A 131 -8.34 -9.58 22.20
CA VAL A 131 -8.04 -9.34 23.62
C VAL A 131 -6.54 -9.53 23.90
N ALA A 132 -5.96 -10.59 23.33
CA ALA A 132 -4.53 -10.86 23.46
C ALA A 132 -3.65 -9.74 22.87
N GLU A 133 -4.04 -9.18 21.73
CA GLU A 133 -3.34 -8.05 21.11
C GLU A 133 -3.45 -6.76 21.94
N GLN A 134 -4.65 -6.48 22.47
CA GLN A 134 -4.87 -5.32 23.34
C GLN A 134 -4.03 -5.40 24.62
N GLN A 135 -3.93 -6.58 25.21
CA GLN A 135 -3.09 -6.81 26.41
C GLN A 135 -1.60 -6.61 26.11
N ALA A 136 -1.12 -7.05 24.94
CA ALA A 136 0.27 -6.89 24.53
C ALA A 136 0.65 -5.43 24.24
N ALA A 137 -0.29 -4.57 23.85
CA ALA A 137 -0.05 -3.15 23.56
C ALA A 137 0.01 -2.25 24.81
N THR A 138 -0.40 -2.76 25.98
CA THR A 138 -0.39 -2.05 27.27
C THR A 138 0.87 -2.22 28.11
N HIS A 139 1.85 -2.98 27.63
CA HIS A 139 3.13 -3.24 28.29
C HIS A 139 4.31 -2.70 27.47
#